data_AF-A0AA42Z158-F1
#
_entry.id   AF-A0AA42Z158-F1
#
_cell.length_a   1.000
_cell.length_b   1.000
_cell.length_c   1.000
_cell.angle_alpha   90.00
_cell.angle_beta   90.00
_cell.angle_gamma   90.00
#
_symmetry.space_group_name_H-M   'P 1'
#
loop_
_entity.id
_entity.type
_entity.pdbx_description
1 polymer ?
#
loop_
_entity_poly.entity_id
_entity_poly.type
_entity_poly.pdbx_seq_one_letter_code
_entity_poly.pdbx_strand_id
1 'polypeptide(L)'
;MNKKGDRMKGLSTLLMIVVAGTVSAQDVQQRTPGRLHDEAVAVTLVRWTTDADGAKRETGSADIALRVRERGSIHASTGFVRDDGAVLDPLCSNSIGGGGDHRELLDGSAHLWWVDVEVVEATTQRIELAIDWNRHDRDDAGNSRVAREGRRTIVLEEEQSHVIDFLEPDVDPEAAGRCGLNVLYELSASVIEDPKLADTRLQYFFWVFDYEDGNRQFHTVYASGTQGEQVEVEPVSLRWPIVRRTPDGKTADVVAEIRASLRGRKRVDGSIDLYLGARRKIGVARPGLAPRGGVGGGGHRMFNIRPGETIELVMPKPQGWSTERIDPAGKRGQVESEPDAEGIAVAENTVRVKFGSFFAERSMSIFVTATLLDDDEESVTGAVP
;
A
#
# COMPACT_ATOMS: atom_id res chain seq x y z
N MET A 1 -9.11 -73.53 28.17
CA MET A 1 -9.15 -72.33 29.02
C MET A 1 -8.25 -71.28 28.35
N ASN A 2 -8.82 -70.37 27.55
CA ASN A 2 -9.09 -68.96 27.89
C ASN A 2 -7.80 -68.20 28.27
N LYS A 3 -7.34 -67.13 27.63
CA LYS A 3 -8.05 -66.03 26.93
C LYS A 3 -7.13 -65.35 25.90
N LYS A 4 -7.72 -64.97 24.76
CA LYS A 4 -7.27 -63.92 23.83
C LYS A 4 -7.18 -62.56 24.56
N GLY A 5 -6.25 -61.72 24.13
CA GLY A 5 -6.16 -60.31 24.50
C GLY A 5 -5.63 -59.48 23.33
N ASP A 6 -6.54 -59.15 22.41
CA ASP A 6 -6.35 -58.17 21.33
C ASP A 6 -6.02 -56.78 21.92
N ARG A 7 -4.94 -56.14 21.46
CA ARG A 7 -4.74 -54.69 21.60
C ARG A 7 -5.23 -54.01 20.33
N MET A 8 -6.48 -53.59 20.36
CA MET A 8 -7.08 -52.73 19.33
C MET A 8 -6.54 -51.31 19.49
N LYS A 9 -5.97 -50.77 18.42
CA LYS A 9 -5.59 -49.36 18.26
C LYS A 9 -6.87 -48.53 18.17
N GLY A 10 -7.13 -47.67 19.16
CA GLY A 10 -8.13 -46.61 19.05
C GLY A 10 -7.56 -45.46 18.22
N LEU A 11 -7.87 -45.44 16.92
CA LEU A 11 -7.89 -44.19 16.16
C LEU A 11 -9.18 -43.47 16.55
N SER A 12 -9.09 -42.46 17.41
CA SER A 12 -10.16 -41.48 17.58
C SER A 12 -10.15 -40.55 16.37
N THR A 13 -10.96 -40.88 15.37
CA THR A 13 -11.31 -39.96 14.29
C THR A 13 -12.21 -38.87 14.89
N LEU A 14 -11.62 -37.72 15.22
CA LEU A 14 -12.37 -36.54 15.61
C LEU A 14 -13.01 -35.95 14.35
N LEU A 15 -14.32 -36.11 14.22
CA LEU A 15 -15.11 -35.47 13.16
C LEU A 15 -15.28 -33.99 13.53
N MET A 16 -14.45 -33.12 12.97
CA MET A 16 -14.66 -31.67 13.03
C MET A 16 -15.85 -31.30 12.13
N ILE A 17 -16.93 -30.84 12.75
CA ILE A 17 -18.00 -30.12 12.07
C ILE A 17 -17.62 -28.64 12.15
N VAL A 18 -16.94 -28.13 11.13
CA VAL A 18 -16.80 -26.69 10.93
C VAL A 18 -18.16 -26.18 10.47
N VAL A 19 -18.94 -25.61 11.38
CA VAL A 19 -20.08 -24.76 11.00
C VAL A 19 -19.48 -23.45 10.52
N ALA A 20 -18.98 -23.45 9.29
CA ALA A 20 -18.73 -22.22 8.56
C ALA A 20 -20.11 -21.60 8.33
N GLY A 21 -20.51 -20.69 9.20
CA GLY A 21 -21.55 -19.73 8.88
C GLY A 21 -21.01 -18.86 7.76
N THR A 22 -21.08 -19.36 6.53
CA THR A 22 -20.80 -18.58 5.33
C THR A 22 -21.91 -17.55 5.24
N VAL A 23 -21.69 -16.38 5.82
CA VAL A 23 -22.43 -15.19 5.39
C VAL A 23 -21.99 -14.99 3.95
N SER A 24 -22.84 -15.42 3.02
CA SER A 24 -22.68 -15.16 1.59
C SER A 24 -22.32 -13.69 1.41
N ALA A 25 -21.19 -13.43 0.77
CA ALA A 25 -20.66 -12.08 0.53
C ALA A 25 -21.59 -11.19 -0.31
N GLN A 26 -22.75 -11.68 -0.74
CA GLN A 26 -23.79 -10.86 -1.38
C GLN A 26 -24.55 -9.96 -0.39
N ASP A 27 -24.53 -10.25 0.92
CA ASP A 27 -25.16 -9.41 1.95
C ASP A 27 -24.15 -8.62 2.81
N VAL A 28 -22.86 -8.64 2.44
CA VAL A 28 -21.96 -7.54 2.83
C VAL A 28 -22.39 -6.35 1.99
N GLN A 29 -23.45 -5.66 2.44
CA GLN A 29 -23.74 -4.31 2.01
C GLN A 29 -22.39 -3.60 1.96
N GLN A 30 -22.04 -3.07 0.79
CA GLN A 30 -21.01 -2.06 0.68
C GLN A 30 -21.47 -0.91 1.57
N ARG A 31 -21.19 -1.01 2.87
CA ARG A 31 -21.34 0.10 3.79
C ARG A 31 -20.37 1.12 3.24
N THR A 32 -20.92 2.21 2.74
CA THR A 32 -20.17 3.38 2.34
C THR A 32 -19.08 3.59 3.39
N PRO A 33 -17.79 3.66 3.01
CA PRO A 33 -16.71 3.85 3.96
C PRO A 33 -17.13 4.96 4.91
N GLY A 34 -17.20 4.63 6.21
CA GLY A 34 -17.85 5.52 7.17
C GLY A 34 -17.14 6.86 7.14
N ARG A 35 -17.88 7.92 6.82
CA ARG A 35 -17.35 9.27 6.74
C ARG A 35 -16.78 9.67 8.10
N LEU A 36 -15.58 10.22 8.08
CA LEU A 36 -14.87 10.68 9.27
C LEU A 36 -15.31 12.10 9.61
N HIS A 37 -16.60 12.29 9.94
CA HIS A 37 -17.18 13.62 10.10
C HIS A 37 -16.53 14.45 11.22
N ASP A 38 -15.98 13.80 12.25
CA ASP A 38 -15.41 14.46 13.43
C ASP A 38 -13.89 14.27 13.58
N GLU A 39 -13.25 13.46 12.72
CA GLU A 39 -11.80 13.23 12.81
C GLU A 39 -11.03 14.36 12.14
N ALA A 40 -9.93 14.76 12.77
CA ALA A 40 -9.03 15.74 12.19
C ALA A 40 -8.12 15.06 11.15
N VAL A 41 -7.83 15.78 10.09
CA VAL A 41 -6.90 15.40 9.04
C VAL A 41 -5.68 16.29 9.17
N ALA A 42 -4.49 15.70 9.27
CA ALA A 42 -3.23 16.40 9.16
C ALA A 42 -2.95 16.61 7.67
N VAL A 43 -2.92 17.87 7.24
CA VAL A 43 -2.46 18.24 5.91
C VAL A 43 -1.02 18.72 6.04
N THR A 44 -0.10 18.06 5.36
CA THR A 44 1.34 18.33 5.47
C THR A 44 1.87 18.91 4.16
N LEU A 45 2.58 20.03 4.24
CA LEU A 45 3.40 20.57 3.15
C LEU A 45 4.84 20.13 3.39
N VAL A 46 5.41 19.43 2.42
CA VAL A 46 6.79 18.92 2.47
C VAL A 46 7.63 19.60 1.41
N ARG A 47 8.81 20.06 1.82
CA ARG A 47 9.83 20.67 0.98
C ARG A 47 10.93 19.66 0.67
N TRP A 48 11.12 19.40 -0.61
CA TRP A 48 12.23 18.61 -1.12
C TRP A 48 13.22 19.49 -1.86
N THR A 49 14.51 19.24 -1.69
CA THR A 49 15.56 19.82 -2.54
C THR A 49 16.36 18.73 -3.22
N THR A 50 16.81 19.03 -4.42
CA THR A 50 17.86 18.22 -5.08
C THR A 50 19.19 18.91 -4.85
N ASP A 51 20.11 18.26 -4.17
CA ASP A 51 21.47 18.79 -3.96
C ASP A 51 22.30 18.68 -5.25
N ALA A 52 23.46 19.35 -5.29
CA ALA A 52 24.34 19.36 -6.46
C ALA A 52 24.89 17.96 -6.84
N ASP A 53 24.89 17.01 -5.90
CA ASP A 53 25.25 15.60 -6.13
C ASP A 53 24.11 14.77 -6.75
N GLY A 54 22.94 15.37 -6.94
CA GLY A 54 21.75 14.76 -7.53
C GLY A 54 20.84 14.03 -6.55
N ALA A 55 21.12 14.02 -5.25
CA ALA A 55 20.26 13.41 -4.25
C ALA A 55 19.06 14.32 -3.90
N LYS A 56 17.84 13.77 -3.95
CA LYS A 56 16.64 14.42 -3.42
C LYS A 56 16.55 14.14 -1.91
N ARG A 57 16.36 15.18 -1.09
CA ARG A 57 16.13 15.05 0.36
C ARG A 57 15.03 15.96 0.87
N GLU A 58 14.39 15.55 1.95
CA GLU A 58 13.46 16.40 2.70
C GLU A 58 14.27 17.47 3.44
N THR A 59 13.81 18.71 3.39
CA THR A 59 14.50 19.85 4.00
C THR A 59 13.63 20.70 4.90
N GLY A 60 12.34 20.38 4.98
CA GLY A 60 11.39 21.03 5.86
C GLY A 60 9.99 20.50 5.61
N SER A 61 9.19 20.47 6.66
CA SER A 61 7.78 20.13 6.61
C SER A 61 7.01 20.96 7.63
N ALA A 62 5.73 21.18 7.35
CA ALA A 62 4.80 21.72 8.32
C ALA A 62 3.45 21.04 8.14
N ASP A 63 2.67 20.99 9.22
CA ASP A 63 1.35 20.41 9.27
C ASP A 63 0.30 21.41 9.76
N ILE A 64 -0.92 21.24 9.26
CA ILE A 64 -2.12 21.86 9.81
C ILE A 64 -3.17 20.76 10.05
N ALA A 65 -3.84 20.80 11.19
CA ALA A 65 -4.94 19.90 11.51
C ALA A 65 -6.28 20.54 11.12
N LEU A 66 -7.03 19.88 10.24
CA LEU A 66 -8.31 20.35 9.72
C LEU A 66 -9.36 19.25 9.81
N ARG A 67 -10.58 19.57 10.25
CA ARG A 67 -11.72 18.65 10.11
C ARG A 67 -12.36 18.75 8.73
N VAL A 68 -13.24 17.80 8.41
CA VAL A 68 -14.05 17.85 7.19
C VAL A 68 -14.87 19.15 7.16
N ARG A 69 -14.76 19.90 6.06
CA ARG A 69 -15.27 21.24 5.79
C ARG A 69 -14.56 22.40 6.49
N GLU A 70 -13.49 22.14 7.23
CA GLU A 70 -12.63 23.20 7.74
C GLU A 70 -11.61 23.63 6.69
N ARG A 71 -11.19 24.89 6.82
CA ARG A 71 -10.18 25.53 5.98
C ARG A 71 -9.00 25.99 6.81
N GLY A 72 -7.82 25.89 6.24
CA GLY A 72 -6.61 26.48 6.80
C GLY A 72 -5.63 26.85 5.70
N SER A 73 -4.56 27.52 6.09
CA SER A 73 -3.48 27.89 5.19
C SER A 73 -2.15 27.36 5.70
N ILE A 74 -1.33 26.89 4.76
CA ILE A 74 0.04 26.46 5.00
C ILE A 74 0.93 27.16 3.98
N HIS A 75 2.12 27.56 4.40
CA HIS A 75 3.04 28.32 3.58
C HIS A 75 4.43 27.71 3.61
N ALA A 76 5.20 28.02 2.57
CA ALA A 76 6.64 27.80 2.54
C ALA A 76 7.31 28.97 1.85
N SER A 77 8.50 29.33 2.31
CA SER A 77 9.30 30.40 1.73
C SER A 77 10.75 29.96 1.55
N THR A 78 11.35 30.46 0.48
CA THR A 78 12.74 30.20 0.16
C THR A 78 13.41 31.47 -0.39
N GLY A 79 14.69 31.59 -0.12
CA GLY A 79 15.50 32.75 -0.43
C GLY A 79 15.20 33.95 0.46
N PHE A 80 16.20 34.80 0.60
CA PHE A 80 16.16 35.98 1.44
C PHE A 80 16.15 37.24 0.58
N VAL A 81 15.49 38.28 1.06
CA VAL A 81 15.50 39.60 0.42
C VAL A 81 16.20 40.58 1.35
N ARG A 82 17.17 41.31 0.82
CA ARG A 82 17.85 42.40 1.54
C ARG A 82 17.00 43.67 1.54
N ASP A 83 17.34 44.62 2.40
CA ASP A 83 16.70 45.94 2.46
C ASP A 83 16.75 46.72 1.12
N ASP A 84 17.73 46.41 0.24
CA ASP A 84 17.87 46.99 -1.10
C ASP A 84 17.07 46.24 -2.18
N GLY A 85 16.31 45.20 -1.80
CA GLY A 85 15.50 44.37 -2.69
C GLY A 85 16.27 43.23 -3.37
N ALA A 86 17.58 43.12 -3.16
CA ALA A 86 18.37 42.05 -3.78
C ALA A 86 18.04 40.68 -3.16
N VAL A 87 17.86 39.69 -4.04
CA VAL A 87 17.66 38.29 -3.67
C VAL A 87 19.00 37.66 -3.30
N LEU A 88 19.04 37.01 -2.15
CA LEU A 88 20.15 36.18 -1.68
C LEU A 88 19.70 34.74 -1.57
N ASP A 89 20.58 33.82 -1.98
CA ASP A 89 20.42 32.39 -1.85
C ASP A 89 19.00 31.90 -2.16
N PRO A 90 18.52 32.06 -3.41
CA PRO A 90 17.09 31.95 -3.76
C PRO A 90 16.44 30.63 -3.32
N LEU A 91 17.23 29.57 -3.14
CA LEU A 91 16.76 28.26 -2.72
C LEU A 91 17.06 27.89 -1.25
N CYS A 92 17.62 28.76 -0.42
CA CYS A 92 17.73 28.42 1.00
C CYS A 92 16.37 28.53 1.67
N SER A 93 15.99 27.51 2.45
CA SER A 93 14.74 27.56 3.20
C SER A 93 14.78 28.70 4.22
N ASN A 94 13.71 29.49 4.25
CA ASN A 94 13.52 30.58 5.20
C ASN A 94 12.49 30.17 6.28
N SER A 95 11.28 29.79 5.84
CA SER A 95 10.20 29.34 6.73
C SER A 95 9.29 28.32 6.05
N ILE A 96 8.75 27.39 6.83
CA ILE A 96 7.62 26.51 6.46
C ILE A 96 6.71 26.39 7.68
N GLY A 97 5.41 26.60 7.51
CA GLY A 97 4.50 26.68 8.66
C GLY A 97 3.03 26.85 8.32
N GLY A 98 2.17 26.62 9.32
CA GLY A 98 0.73 26.92 9.24
C GLY A 98 0.42 28.35 9.70
N GLY A 99 -0.43 29.07 8.97
CA GLY A 99 -0.81 30.45 9.30
C GLY A 99 0.32 31.48 9.10
N GLY A 100 0.25 32.62 9.81
CA GLY A 100 1.22 33.72 9.72
C GLY A 100 0.70 34.96 8.98
N ASP A 101 1.39 36.10 9.14
CA ASP A 101 1.11 37.29 8.34
C ASP A 101 1.74 37.12 6.95
N HIS A 102 0.90 36.91 5.94
CA HIS A 102 1.31 36.77 4.55
C HIS A 102 2.22 37.94 4.13
N ARG A 103 1.92 39.17 4.55
CA ARG A 103 2.73 40.33 4.14
C ARG A 103 4.15 40.26 4.70
N GLU A 104 4.29 39.94 5.98
CA GLU A 104 5.61 39.81 6.63
C GLU A 104 6.45 38.72 5.97
N LEU A 105 5.85 37.55 5.74
CA LEU A 105 6.51 36.43 5.07
C LEU A 105 6.91 36.79 3.64
N LEU A 106 6.05 37.53 2.94
CA LEU A 106 6.32 37.96 1.58
C LEU A 106 7.49 38.95 1.54
N ASP A 107 7.49 39.95 2.43
CA ASP A 107 8.53 40.99 2.54
C ASP A 107 9.93 40.41 2.78
N GLY A 108 10.05 39.31 3.53
CA GLY A 108 11.34 38.65 3.81
C GLY A 108 11.80 37.59 2.79
N SER A 109 10.98 37.23 1.81
CA SER A 109 11.22 36.02 0.99
C SER A 109 11.42 36.31 -0.49
N ALA A 110 12.36 35.59 -1.12
CA ALA A 110 12.57 35.65 -2.56
C ALA A 110 11.42 34.95 -3.31
N HIS A 111 11.01 33.80 -2.78
CA HIS A 111 9.82 33.08 -3.21
C HIS A 111 8.96 32.67 -2.02
N LEU A 112 7.65 32.87 -2.13
CA LEU A 112 6.66 32.47 -1.13
C LEU A 112 5.57 31.65 -1.80
N TRP A 113 5.35 30.43 -1.30
CA TRP A 113 4.17 29.62 -1.59
C TRP A 113 3.14 29.83 -0.48
N TRP A 114 1.93 30.17 -0.88
CA TRP A 114 0.78 30.18 0.01
C TRP A 114 -0.24 29.17 -0.50
N VAL A 115 -0.65 28.25 0.36
CA VAL A 115 -1.59 27.17 0.01
C VAL A 115 -2.77 27.21 0.98
N ASP A 116 -3.93 27.59 0.48
CA ASP A 116 -5.20 27.46 1.18
C ASP A 116 -5.80 26.07 0.88
N VAL A 117 -6.19 25.36 1.94
CA VAL A 117 -6.69 23.99 1.85
C VAL A 117 -8.03 23.88 2.59
N GLU A 118 -9.00 23.21 1.95
CA GLU A 118 -10.23 22.72 2.58
C GLU A 118 -10.28 21.19 2.53
N VAL A 119 -10.57 20.53 3.65
CA VAL A 119 -10.85 19.10 3.65
C VAL A 119 -12.30 18.88 3.20
N VAL A 120 -12.52 18.45 1.97
CA VAL A 120 -13.87 18.30 1.40
C VAL A 120 -14.55 17.05 1.94
N GLU A 121 -13.80 15.95 1.97
CA GLU A 121 -14.25 14.64 2.48
C GLU A 121 -13.02 13.88 2.98
N ALA A 122 -13.18 13.16 4.10
CA ALA A 122 -12.14 12.30 4.64
C ALA A 122 -12.73 10.94 4.97
N THR A 123 -12.02 9.91 4.52
CA THR A 123 -12.20 8.51 4.85
C THR A 123 -10.81 7.91 5.07
N THR A 124 -10.73 6.76 5.71
CA THR A 124 -9.48 6.01 5.90
C THR A 124 -8.78 5.59 4.60
N GLN A 125 -9.46 5.64 3.45
CA GLN A 125 -8.89 5.38 2.12
C GLN A 125 -8.52 6.62 1.34
N ARG A 126 -9.25 7.70 1.59
CA ARG A 126 -9.36 8.81 0.65
C ARG A 126 -9.58 10.07 1.44
N ILE A 127 -8.68 11.02 1.20
CA ILE A 127 -8.82 12.39 1.65
C ILE A 127 -8.95 13.25 0.39
N GLU A 128 -10.09 13.91 0.27
CA GLU A 128 -10.34 14.88 -0.80
C GLU A 128 -10.08 16.28 -0.27
N LEU A 129 -9.15 16.98 -0.92
CA LEU A 129 -8.78 18.34 -0.57
C LEU A 129 -9.15 19.28 -1.72
N ALA A 130 -9.82 20.38 -1.43
CA ALA A 130 -9.89 21.51 -2.33
C ALA A 130 -8.73 22.45 -1.99
N ILE A 131 -7.84 22.66 -2.97
CA ILE A 131 -6.65 23.49 -2.80
C ILE A 131 -6.70 24.70 -3.72
N ASP A 132 -6.27 25.83 -3.18
CA ASP A 132 -5.97 27.06 -3.91
C ASP A 132 -4.57 27.50 -3.49
N TRP A 133 -3.67 27.69 -4.45
CA TRP A 133 -2.30 28.04 -4.14
C TRP A 133 -1.74 29.05 -5.10
N ASN A 134 -0.78 29.84 -4.60
CA ASN A 134 0.01 30.74 -5.40
C ASN A 134 1.48 30.70 -4.95
N ARG A 135 2.36 31.01 -5.90
CA ARG A 135 3.76 31.33 -5.66
C ARG A 135 3.99 32.79 -6.03
N HIS A 136 4.49 33.55 -5.08
CA HIS A 136 5.01 34.88 -5.30
C HIS A 136 6.52 34.83 -5.51
N ASP A 137 7.02 35.53 -6.53
CA ASP A 137 8.46 35.71 -6.79
C ASP A 137 8.79 37.21 -6.69
N ARG A 138 10.04 37.53 -6.33
CA ARG A 138 10.59 38.88 -6.46
C ARG A 138 11.03 39.15 -7.90
N ASP A 139 10.71 40.33 -8.42
CA ASP A 139 11.26 40.83 -9.69
C ASP A 139 12.60 41.57 -9.47
N ASP A 140 13.24 41.98 -10.57
CA ASP A 140 14.53 42.69 -10.54
C ASP A 140 14.46 44.04 -9.82
N ALA A 141 13.26 44.60 -9.66
CA ALA A 141 13.00 45.84 -8.93
C ALA A 141 12.64 45.58 -7.45
N GLY A 142 12.72 44.32 -6.99
CA GLY A 142 12.40 43.91 -5.63
C GLY A 142 10.89 43.86 -5.34
N ASN A 143 10.01 44.04 -6.32
CA ASN A 143 8.57 43.94 -6.11
C ASN A 143 8.13 42.48 -6.10
N SER A 144 7.17 42.15 -5.24
CA SER A 144 6.50 40.85 -5.29
C SER A 144 5.48 40.81 -6.43
N ARG A 145 5.48 39.69 -7.17
CA ARG A 145 4.45 39.37 -8.16
C ARG A 145 4.02 37.91 -8.02
N VAL A 146 2.75 37.62 -8.32
CA VAL A 146 2.30 36.23 -8.48
C VAL A 146 2.97 35.65 -9.72
N ALA A 147 3.82 34.66 -9.52
CA ALA A 147 4.56 33.99 -10.59
C ALA A 147 3.83 32.73 -11.08
N ARG A 148 3.12 32.05 -10.18
CA ARG A 148 2.31 30.87 -10.50
C ARG A 148 1.12 30.78 -9.57
N GLU A 149 0.01 30.26 -10.05
CA GLU A 149 -1.18 29.99 -9.24
C GLU A 149 -1.91 28.75 -9.75
N GLY A 150 -2.73 28.15 -8.90
CA GLY A 150 -3.54 27.00 -9.28
C GLY A 150 -4.62 26.69 -8.27
N ARG A 151 -5.81 26.34 -8.80
CA ARG A 151 -6.94 25.89 -8.01
C ARG A 151 -7.44 24.54 -8.52
N ARG A 152 -7.58 23.56 -7.63
CA ARG A 152 -8.05 22.22 -7.99
C ARG A 152 -8.53 21.44 -6.77
N THR A 153 -9.32 20.42 -7.04
CA THR A 153 -9.59 19.36 -6.07
C THR A 153 -8.60 18.22 -6.31
N ILE A 154 -7.96 17.75 -5.26
CA ILE A 154 -7.07 16.59 -5.28
C ILE A 154 -7.63 15.50 -4.39
N VAL A 155 -7.39 14.26 -4.79
CA VAL A 155 -7.81 13.07 -4.06
C VAL A 155 -6.55 12.30 -3.71
N LEU A 156 -6.28 12.19 -2.42
CA LEU A 156 -5.12 11.51 -1.88
C LEU A 156 -5.55 10.23 -1.19
N GLU A 157 -4.88 9.13 -1.50
CA GLU A 157 -4.82 8.01 -0.56
C GLU A 157 -3.96 8.42 0.64
N GLU A 158 -4.15 7.77 1.78
CA GLU A 158 -3.32 8.03 2.95
C GLU A 158 -1.84 7.71 2.64
N GLU A 159 -0.92 8.59 3.08
CA GLU A 159 0.51 8.60 2.73
C GLU A 159 0.82 8.97 1.27
N GLN A 160 -0.18 9.18 0.43
CA GLN A 160 0.05 9.71 -0.91
C GLN A 160 0.38 11.21 -0.82
N SER A 161 1.38 11.62 -1.60
CA SER A 161 1.72 13.03 -1.80
C SER A 161 1.33 13.50 -3.19
N HIS A 162 1.13 14.80 -3.32
CA HIS A 162 0.80 15.46 -4.57
C HIS A 162 1.63 16.71 -4.77
N VAL A 163 2.28 16.80 -5.92
CA VAL A 163 3.14 17.94 -6.25
C VAL A 163 2.30 19.19 -6.48
N ILE A 164 2.61 20.24 -5.71
CA ILE A 164 2.02 21.57 -5.86
C ILE A 164 2.79 22.35 -6.91
N ASP A 165 4.09 22.53 -6.70
CA ASP A 165 4.96 23.32 -7.55
C ASP A 165 6.41 22.82 -7.51
N PHE A 166 7.17 23.22 -8.52
CA PHE A 166 8.59 22.96 -8.69
C PHE A 166 9.27 24.27 -9.12
N LEU A 167 10.37 24.62 -8.46
CA LEU A 167 11.19 25.77 -8.79
C LEU A 167 12.62 25.32 -9.06
N GLU A 168 13.09 25.62 -10.26
CA GLU A 168 14.48 25.50 -10.68
C GLU A 168 14.90 26.90 -11.15
N PRO A 169 15.61 27.67 -10.31
CA PRO A 169 16.04 29.00 -10.66
C PRO A 169 17.21 28.93 -11.63
N ASP A 170 17.36 29.99 -12.42
CA ASP A 170 18.49 30.16 -13.32
C ASP A 170 19.72 30.60 -12.51
N VAL A 171 20.23 29.68 -11.70
CA VAL A 171 21.47 29.85 -10.94
C VAL A 171 22.53 28.93 -11.52
N ASP A 172 23.75 29.44 -11.61
CA ASP A 172 24.91 28.60 -11.91
C ASP A 172 24.94 27.43 -10.89
N PRO A 173 24.96 26.16 -11.34
CA PRO A 173 25.03 25.00 -10.45
C PRO A 173 26.20 25.06 -9.46
N GLU A 174 27.31 25.70 -9.83
CA GLU A 174 28.45 25.92 -8.92
C GLU A 174 28.14 26.99 -7.86
N ALA A 175 27.27 27.96 -8.19
CA ALA A 175 26.81 29.02 -7.29
C ALA A 175 25.56 28.66 -6.47
N ALA A 176 24.79 27.64 -6.89
CA ALA A 176 23.64 27.10 -6.16
C ALA A 176 23.98 26.66 -4.73
N GLY A 177 25.28 26.43 -4.46
CA GLY A 177 25.83 26.34 -3.12
C GLY A 177 25.19 25.19 -2.32
N ARG A 178 24.89 25.46 -1.04
CA ARG A 178 24.38 24.45 -0.09
C ARG A 178 22.87 24.26 -0.13
N CYS A 179 22.15 25.03 -0.94
CA CYS A 179 20.70 25.15 -0.82
C CYS A 179 19.91 24.38 -1.88
N GLY A 180 20.62 23.65 -2.74
CA GLY A 180 20.07 22.77 -3.76
C GLY A 180 20.01 23.45 -5.12
N LEU A 181 19.83 22.64 -6.16
CA LEU A 181 19.63 23.06 -7.55
C LEU A 181 18.16 23.39 -7.85
N ASN A 182 17.25 22.77 -7.11
CA ASN A 182 15.83 22.97 -7.25
C ASN A 182 15.10 22.67 -5.93
N VAL A 183 13.85 23.13 -5.88
CA VAL A 183 12.92 22.85 -4.79
C VAL A 183 11.61 22.32 -5.37
N LEU A 184 11.06 21.33 -4.70
CA LEU A 184 9.77 20.72 -4.99
C LEU A 184 8.91 20.76 -3.74
N TYR A 185 7.67 21.23 -3.87
CA TYR A 185 6.69 21.18 -2.79
C TYR A 185 5.64 20.12 -3.06
N GLU A 186 5.45 19.26 -2.09
CA GLU A 186 4.46 18.20 -2.10
C GLU A 186 3.49 18.40 -0.94
N LEU A 187 2.21 18.11 -1.19
CA LEU A 187 1.16 18.15 -0.20
C LEU A 187 0.68 16.72 0.04
N SER A 188 0.70 16.29 1.27
CA SER A 188 0.15 14.99 1.69
C SER A 188 -0.93 15.21 2.74
N ALA A 189 -1.75 14.18 2.97
CA ALA A 189 -2.70 14.21 4.06
C ALA A 189 -2.85 12.83 4.71
N SER A 190 -3.13 12.84 6.00
CA SER A 190 -3.40 11.65 6.79
C SER A 190 -4.46 11.94 7.85
N VAL A 191 -5.18 10.90 8.26
CA VAL A 191 -6.13 11.02 9.37
C VAL A 191 -5.35 11.03 10.68
N ILE A 192 -5.61 12.02 11.54
CA ILE A 192 -5.00 12.11 12.87
C ILE A 192 -5.67 11.08 13.76
N GLU A 193 -4.86 10.15 14.26
CA GLU A 193 -5.32 9.14 15.20
C GLU A 193 -5.78 9.78 16.52
N ASP A 194 -6.85 9.23 17.11
CA ASP A 194 -7.24 9.58 18.48
C ASP A 194 -6.10 9.15 19.42
N PRO A 195 -5.49 10.07 20.19
CA PRO A 195 -4.40 9.73 21.11
C PRO A 195 -4.78 8.63 22.11
N LYS A 196 -6.06 8.48 22.44
CA LYS A 196 -6.55 7.40 23.34
C LYS A 196 -6.46 6.02 22.72
N LEU A 197 -6.37 5.94 21.39
CA LEU A 197 -6.32 4.70 20.63
C LEU A 197 -4.91 4.40 20.11
N ALA A 198 -3.95 5.31 20.25
CA ALA A 198 -2.61 5.19 19.69
C ALA A 198 -1.89 3.89 20.11
N ASP A 199 -2.07 3.47 21.37
CA ASP A 199 -1.45 2.25 21.90
C ASP A 199 -2.26 0.97 21.63
N THR A 200 -3.42 1.07 20.95
CA THR A 200 -4.25 -0.09 20.62
C THR A 200 -3.46 -1.04 19.73
N ARG A 201 -3.39 -2.31 20.13
CA ARG A 201 -2.76 -3.35 19.33
C ARG A 201 -3.82 -4.21 18.64
N LEU A 202 -3.57 -4.50 17.37
CA LEU A 202 -4.43 -5.32 16.53
C LEU A 202 -3.68 -6.61 16.18
N GLN A 203 -4.37 -7.74 16.33
CA GLN A 203 -3.90 -9.03 15.82
C GLN A 203 -4.71 -9.40 14.58
N TYR A 204 -3.99 -9.82 13.55
CA TYR A 204 -4.53 -10.27 12.29
C TYR A 204 -4.28 -11.75 12.10
N PHE A 205 -5.36 -12.46 11.78
CA PHE A 205 -5.32 -13.84 11.33
C PHE A 205 -5.57 -13.81 9.82
N PHE A 206 -4.59 -14.25 9.05
CA PHE A 206 -4.60 -14.18 7.59
C PHE A 206 -4.57 -15.60 7.02
N TRP A 207 -5.49 -15.91 6.11
CA TRP A 207 -5.51 -17.18 5.42
C TRP A 207 -5.60 -16.98 3.92
N VAL A 208 -4.85 -17.79 3.19
CA VAL A 208 -5.01 -17.90 1.73
C VAL A 208 -5.62 -19.25 1.43
N PHE A 209 -6.68 -19.26 0.65
CA PHE A 209 -7.33 -20.46 0.13
C PHE A 209 -7.19 -20.54 -1.38
N ASP A 210 -6.89 -21.74 -1.86
CA ASP A 210 -7.09 -22.15 -3.25
C ASP A 210 -8.15 -23.25 -3.30
N TYR A 211 -9.15 -23.08 -4.16
CA TYR A 211 -10.21 -24.05 -4.39
C TYR A 211 -10.17 -24.56 -5.83
N GLU A 212 -10.06 -25.88 -5.98
CA GLU A 212 -10.11 -26.61 -7.25
C GLU A 212 -10.87 -27.93 -7.03
N ASP A 213 -12.05 -28.07 -7.63
CA ASP A 213 -12.83 -29.33 -7.64
C ASP A 213 -12.93 -30.07 -6.29
N GLY A 214 -13.13 -29.31 -5.20
CA GLY A 214 -13.26 -29.85 -3.84
C GLY A 214 -11.93 -30.08 -3.10
N ASN A 215 -10.79 -29.96 -3.78
CA ASN A 215 -9.48 -29.88 -3.14
C ASN A 215 -9.23 -28.46 -2.63
N ARG A 216 -8.66 -28.37 -1.42
CA ARG A 216 -8.35 -27.10 -0.74
C ARG A 216 -6.91 -27.10 -0.29
N GLN A 217 -6.14 -26.13 -0.78
CA GLN A 217 -4.90 -25.73 -0.12
C GLN A 217 -5.20 -24.51 0.74
N PHE A 218 -4.74 -24.52 1.99
CA PHE A 218 -4.81 -23.34 2.84
C PHE A 218 -3.48 -23.09 3.56
N HIS A 219 -3.15 -21.82 3.71
CA HIS A 219 -1.99 -21.37 4.48
C HIS A 219 -2.44 -20.31 5.46
N THR A 220 -1.93 -20.35 6.68
CA THR A 220 -2.25 -19.40 7.76
C THR A 220 -1.02 -18.61 8.12
N VAL A 221 -1.18 -17.30 8.27
CA VAL A 221 -0.15 -16.38 8.75
C VAL A 221 -0.77 -15.51 9.84
N TYR A 222 0.03 -15.20 10.86
CA TYR A 222 -0.35 -14.29 11.93
C TYR A 222 0.48 -13.02 11.79
N ALA A 223 -0.16 -11.88 11.98
CA ALA A 223 0.51 -10.60 12.03
C ALA A 223 -0.09 -9.78 13.16
N SER A 224 0.65 -8.79 13.65
CA SER A 224 0.13 -7.83 14.62
C SER A 224 0.77 -6.49 14.40
N GLY A 225 0.02 -5.42 14.62
CA GLY A 225 0.52 -4.05 14.55
C GLY A 225 -0.17 -3.15 15.55
N THR A 226 0.37 -1.96 15.77
CA THR A 226 -0.29 -0.90 16.52
C THR A 226 -1.36 -0.21 15.67
N GLN A 227 -2.18 0.62 16.30
CA GLN A 227 -3.21 1.44 15.65
C GLN A 227 -2.62 2.17 14.43
N GLY A 228 -3.21 1.92 13.25
CA GLY A 228 -2.82 2.58 12.01
C GLY A 228 -1.47 2.12 11.43
N GLU A 229 -0.77 1.16 12.03
CA GLU A 229 0.47 0.61 11.48
C GLU A 229 0.19 -0.24 10.25
N GLN A 230 0.98 -0.06 9.18
CA GLN A 230 0.99 -1.00 8.05
C GLN A 230 1.92 -2.17 8.35
N VAL A 231 1.33 -3.36 8.42
CA VAL A 231 2.02 -4.63 8.68
C VAL A 231 2.10 -5.43 7.39
N GLU A 232 3.31 -5.79 6.98
CA GLU A 232 3.53 -6.73 5.87
C GLU A 232 3.39 -8.17 6.36
N VAL A 233 2.57 -8.96 5.66
CA VAL A 233 2.36 -10.38 5.94
C VAL A 233 3.42 -11.21 5.22
N GLU A 234 3.92 -12.25 5.88
CA GLU A 234 4.87 -13.18 5.26
C GLU A 234 4.32 -13.75 3.94
N PRO A 235 5.12 -13.80 2.86
CA PRO A 235 4.64 -14.29 1.57
C PRO A 235 4.14 -15.73 1.64
N VAL A 236 2.92 -15.96 1.16
CA VAL A 236 2.33 -17.30 1.02
C VAL A 236 2.58 -17.83 -0.38
N SER A 237 3.06 -19.06 -0.49
CA SER A 237 3.30 -19.73 -1.78
C SER A 237 2.34 -20.90 -1.99
N LEU A 238 1.47 -20.77 -2.98
CA LEU A 238 0.62 -21.85 -3.50
C LEU A 238 1.33 -22.57 -4.64
N ARG A 239 1.26 -23.90 -4.67
CA ARG A 239 1.99 -24.73 -5.65
C ARG A 239 1.08 -25.78 -6.27
N TRP A 240 1.17 -25.89 -7.59
CA TRP A 240 0.42 -26.86 -8.36
C TRP A 240 1.35 -27.63 -9.29
N PRO A 241 1.45 -28.96 -9.11
CA PRO A 241 2.39 -29.77 -9.87
C PRO A 241 1.99 -29.82 -11.35
N ILE A 242 2.96 -29.61 -12.23
CA ILE A 242 2.80 -29.85 -13.66
C ILE A 242 3.03 -31.35 -13.87
N VAL A 243 1.99 -32.07 -14.26
CA VAL A 243 2.03 -33.54 -14.44
C VAL A 243 3.03 -33.97 -15.52
N ARG A 244 3.29 -33.10 -16.50
CA ARG A 244 4.29 -33.34 -17.55
C ARG A 244 5.70 -33.11 -17.04
N ARG A 245 6.59 -34.05 -17.35
CA ARG A 245 8.04 -33.85 -17.13
C ARG A 245 8.55 -32.75 -18.04
N THR A 246 9.44 -31.92 -17.50
CA THR A 246 10.22 -31.00 -18.33
C THR A 246 11.19 -31.78 -19.22
N PRO A 247 11.64 -31.22 -20.35
CA PRO A 247 12.61 -31.84 -21.27
C PRO A 247 13.85 -32.46 -20.60
N ASP A 248 14.35 -31.87 -19.52
CA ASP A 248 15.46 -32.39 -18.72
C ASP A 248 15.03 -33.46 -17.68
N GLY A 249 13.82 -33.98 -17.80
CA GLY A 249 13.26 -35.08 -17.01
C GLY A 249 12.79 -34.72 -15.60
N LYS A 250 12.89 -33.44 -15.18
CA LYS A 250 12.49 -33.00 -13.83
C LYS A 250 11.01 -32.60 -13.76
N THR A 251 10.53 -32.41 -12.54
CA THR A 251 9.21 -31.83 -12.27
C THR A 251 9.28 -30.31 -12.26
N ALA A 252 8.14 -29.68 -12.49
CA ALA A 252 7.96 -28.24 -12.35
C ALA A 252 6.58 -28.00 -11.73
N ASP A 253 6.44 -26.88 -11.02
CA ASP A 253 5.17 -26.45 -10.45
C ASP A 253 4.79 -25.11 -11.05
N VAL A 254 3.50 -24.89 -11.28
CA VAL A 254 2.96 -23.53 -11.31
C VAL A 254 2.97 -23.03 -9.87
N VAL A 255 3.47 -21.81 -9.64
CA VAL A 255 3.55 -21.22 -8.30
C VAL A 255 2.90 -19.86 -8.31
N ALA A 256 2.06 -19.59 -7.31
CA ALA A 256 1.59 -18.25 -6.99
C ALA A 256 2.16 -17.82 -5.64
N GLU A 257 2.94 -16.75 -5.65
CA GLU A 257 3.40 -16.08 -4.44
C GLU A 257 2.43 -14.91 -4.15
N ILE A 258 1.80 -14.95 -2.99
CA ILE A 258 0.86 -13.93 -2.51
C ILE A 258 1.55 -13.16 -1.38
N ARG A 259 1.66 -11.85 -1.58
CA ARG A 259 2.11 -10.90 -0.56
C ARG A 259 0.91 -10.05 -0.16
N ALA A 260 0.80 -9.74 1.12
CA ALA A 260 -0.27 -8.89 1.60
C ALA A 260 0.27 -7.87 2.60
N SER A 261 -0.40 -6.73 2.65
CA SER A 261 -0.21 -5.71 3.68
C SER A 261 -1.55 -5.46 4.36
N LEU A 262 -1.50 -5.29 5.68
CA LEU A 262 -2.65 -5.07 6.53
C LEU A 262 -2.44 -3.78 7.29
N ARG A 263 -3.48 -2.96 7.39
CA ARG A 263 -3.49 -1.79 8.28
C ARG A 263 -4.86 -1.69 8.90
N GLY A 264 -4.92 -1.75 10.23
CA GLY A 264 -6.19 -1.68 10.96
C GLY A 264 -6.24 -0.42 11.82
N ARG A 265 -7.42 0.20 11.88
CA ARG A 265 -7.70 1.35 12.76
C ARG A 265 -8.98 1.10 13.52
N LYS A 266 -8.88 0.98 14.84
CA LYS A 266 -10.06 0.96 15.71
C LYS A 266 -10.71 2.35 15.68
N ARG A 267 -12.01 2.41 15.48
CA ARG A 267 -12.83 3.62 15.56
C ARG A 267 -13.39 3.80 16.96
N VAL A 268 -13.85 5.02 17.25
CA VAL A 268 -14.51 5.36 18.52
C VAL A 268 -15.77 4.52 18.76
N ASP A 269 -16.45 4.07 17.71
CA ASP A 269 -17.62 3.19 17.78
C ASP A 269 -17.28 1.70 18.04
N GLY A 270 -15.99 1.37 18.16
CA GLY A 270 -15.48 0.03 18.39
C GLY A 270 -15.34 -0.84 17.14
N SER A 271 -15.75 -0.36 15.96
CA SER A 271 -15.44 -1.02 14.68
C SER A 271 -13.97 -0.85 14.30
N ILE A 272 -13.50 -1.66 13.36
CA ILE A 272 -12.14 -1.60 12.81
C ILE A 272 -12.27 -1.28 11.32
N ASP A 273 -11.61 -0.22 10.87
CA ASP A 273 -11.30 -0.04 9.46
C ASP A 273 -10.07 -0.87 9.13
N LEU A 274 -10.28 -1.92 8.35
CA LEU A 274 -9.24 -2.84 7.90
C LEU A 274 -8.91 -2.57 6.44
N TYR A 275 -7.73 -2.02 6.18
CA TYR A 275 -7.11 -2.01 4.87
C TYR A 275 -6.40 -3.35 4.62
N LEU A 276 -6.69 -3.96 3.48
CA LEU A 276 -6.04 -5.17 2.99
C LEU A 276 -5.50 -4.89 1.58
N GLY A 277 -4.20 -4.76 1.46
CA GLY A 277 -3.45 -4.78 0.20
C GLY A 277 -3.02 -6.21 -0.11
N ALA A 278 -3.16 -6.65 -1.36
CA ALA A 278 -2.69 -7.95 -1.80
C ALA A 278 -2.07 -7.88 -3.19
N ARG A 279 -0.94 -8.56 -3.37
CA ARG A 279 -0.25 -8.72 -4.65
C ARG A 279 0.02 -10.19 -4.87
N ARG A 280 -0.26 -10.65 -6.08
CA ARG A 280 0.02 -12.02 -6.52
C ARG A 280 1.02 -12.00 -7.64
N LYS A 281 2.06 -12.83 -7.54
CA LYS A 281 3.02 -13.10 -8.61
C LYS A 281 2.92 -14.56 -9.01
N ILE A 282 2.65 -14.83 -10.28
CA ILE A 282 2.52 -16.20 -10.80
C ILE A 282 3.69 -16.53 -11.71
N GLY A 283 4.31 -17.68 -11.48
CA GLY A 283 5.41 -18.19 -12.29
C GLY A 283 5.43 -19.71 -12.36
N VAL A 284 6.53 -20.23 -12.87
CA VAL A 284 6.84 -21.66 -12.83
C VAL A 284 8.08 -21.82 -11.94
N ALA A 285 8.01 -22.72 -10.96
CA ALA A 285 9.14 -23.06 -10.12
C ALA A 285 9.63 -24.47 -10.41
N ARG A 286 10.92 -24.70 -10.15
CA ARG A 286 11.57 -25.99 -10.33
C ARG A 286 12.36 -26.34 -9.07
N PRO A 287 12.48 -27.62 -8.71
CA PRO A 287 13.30 -28.03 -7.57
C PRO A 287 14.75 -27.51 -7.69
N GLY A 288 15.26 -26.88 -6.63
CA GLY A 288 16.63 -26.37 -6.58
C GLY A 288 16.88 -25.06 -7.33
N LEU A 289 15.85 -24.43 -7.92
CA LEU A 289 15.95 -23.11 -8.53
C LEU A 289 15.01 -22.14 -7.83
N ALA A 290 15.49 -20.93 -7.55
CA ALA A 290 14.62 -19.85 -7.11
C ALA A 290 13.56 -19.58 -8.20
N PRO A 291 12.30 -19.31 -7.84
CA PRO A 291 11.28 -18.92 -8.82
C PRO A 291 11.76 -17.72 -9.63
N ARG A 292 11.88 -17.88 -10.96
CA ARG A 292 12.32 -16.80 -11.88
C ARG A 292 11.14 -16.30 -12.69
N GLY A 293 11.16 -15.00 -12.96
CA GLY A 293 10.07 -14.33 -13.69
C GLY A 293 8.74 -14.35 -12.93
N GLY A 294 7.72 -13.82 -13.58
CA GLY A 294 6.35 -13.90 -13.11
C GLY A 294 5.54 -12.68 -13.54
N VAL A 295 4.30 -12.94 -13.95
CA VAL A 295 3.32 -11.88 -14.24
C VAL A 295 2.40 -11.82 -13.03
N GLY A 296 2.23 -10.61 -12.52
CA GLY A 296 1.49 -10.38 -11.29
C GLY A 296 0.42 -9.32 -11.44
N GLY A 297 -0.52 -9.37 -10.51
CA GLY A 297 -1.55 -8.36 -10.34
C GLY A 297 -1.72 -8.11 -8.85
N GLY A 298 -2.22 -6.93 -8.51
CA GLY A 298 -2.48 -6.59 -7.13
C GLY A 298 -3.62 -5.60 -7.05
N GLY A 299 -4.07 -5.38 -5.83
CA GLY A 299 -5.09 -4.41 -5.51
C GLY A 299 -5.16 -4.27 -4.00
N HIS A 300 -6.03 -3.38 -3.56
CA HIS A 300 -6.32 -3.20 -2.17
C HIS A 300 -7.81 -3.02 -1.97
N ARG A 301 -8.29 -3.27 -0.77
CA ARG A 301 -9.67 -2.99 -0.38
C ARG A 301 -9.71 -2.68 1.11
N MET A 302 -10.64 -1.81 1.49
CA MET A 302 -10.92 -1.55 2.89
C MET A 302 -12.27 -2.12 3.27
N PHE A 303 -12.35 -2.53 4.52
CA PHE A 303 -13.53 -3.10 5.13
C PHE A 303 -13.75 -2.39 6.45
N ASN A 304 -15.00 -2.07 6.77
CA ASN A 304 -15.38 -1.71 8.13
C ASN A 304 -15.95 -2.96 8.78
N ILE A 305 -15.24 -3.50 9.77
CA ILE A 305 -15.53 -4.79 10.37
C ILE A 305 -15.67 -4.65 11.89
N ARG A 306 -16.36 -5.59 12.52
CA ARG A 306 -16.31 -5.73 13.98
C ARG A 306 -15.04 -6.47 14.39
N PRO A 307 -14.51 -6.25 15.60
CA PRO A 307 -13.48 -7.12 16.15
C PRO A 307 -13.91 -8.59 16.11
N GLY A 308 -13.04 -9.45 15.58
CA GLY A 308 -13.31 -10.89 15.40
C GLY A 308 -14.13 -11.24 14.16
N GLU A 309 -14.62 -10.27 13.40
CA GLU A 309 -15.30 -10.52 12.12
C GLU A 309 -14.27 -10.94 11.06
N THR A 310 -14.63 -11.96 10.28
CA THR A 310 -13.79 -12.48 9.20
C THR A 310 -14.33 -12.01 7.85
N ILE A 311 -13.47 -11.40 7.06
CA ILE A 311 -13.78 -10.99 5.68
C ILE A 311 -13.16 -11.93 4.67
N GLU A 312 -13.78 -12.02 3.50
CA GLU A 312 -13.22 -12.69 2.33
C GLU A 312 -12.94 -11.68 1.21
N LEU A 313 -11.70 -11.68 0.73
CA LEU A 313 -11.28 -11.00 -0.49
C LEU A 313 -11.03 -12.05 -1.58
N VAL A 314 -11.99 -12.18 -2.50
CA VAL A 314 -11.85 -13.00 -3.71
C VAL A 314 -10.89 -12.31 -4.67
N MET A 315 -9.80 -12.99 -5.03
CA MET A 315 -8.82 -12.44 -5.95
C MET A 315 -9.31 -12.59 -7.41
N PRO A 316 -9.15 -11.56 -8.26
CA PRO A 316 -9.46 -11.68 -9.68
C PRO A 316 -8.69 -12.83 -10.32
N LYS A 317 -9.33 -13.52 -11.28
CA LYS A 317 -8.65 -14.56 -12.06
C LYS A 317 -7.44 -13.95 -12.79
N PRO A 318 -6.26 -14.60 -12.73
CA PRO A 318 -5.08 -14.09 -13.41
C PRO A 318 -5.25 -14.11 -14.93
N GLN A 319 -4.69 -13.11 -15.60
CA GLN A 319 -4.73 -12.97 -17.05
C GLN A 319 -3.31 -12.92 -17.62
N GLY A 320 -3.18 -13.33 -18.88
CA GLY A 320 -1.89 -13.38 -19.58
C GLY A 320 -1.22 -14.76 -19.52
N TRP A 321 0.10 -14.76 -19.55
CA TRP A 321 0.92 -15.96 -19.55
C TRP A 321 2.21 -15.77 -18.76
N SER A 322 2.82 -16.88 -18.34
CA SER A 322 4.20 -16.93 -17.89
C SER A 322 4.98 -17.95 -18.72
N THR A 323 6.25 -17.66 -18.98
CA THR A 323 7.17 -18.57 -19.66
C THR A 323 8.45 -18.66 -18.85
N GLU A 324 8.79 -19.87 -18.39
CA GLU A 324 10.05 -20.17 -17.74
C GLU A 324 10.98 -20.91 -18.71
N ARG A 325 12.25 -20.51 -18.72
CA ARG A 325 13.30 -21.18 -19.50
C ARG A 325 13.95 -22.28 -18.68
N ILE A 326 13.99 -23.48 -19.24
CA ILE A 326 14.57 -24.66 -18.62
C ILE A 326 16.10 -24.65 -18.77
N ASP A 327 16.62 -24.06 -19.87
CA ASP A 327 18.06 -23.97 -20.17
C ASP A 327 18.49 -22.50 -20.43
N PRO A 328 19.37 -21.90 -19.61
CA PRO A 328 19.92 -20.57 -19.86
C PRO A 328 21.03 -20.52 -20.94
N ALA A 329 21.63 -21.67 -21.30
CA ALA A 329 22.72 -21.76 -22.29
C ALA A 329 22.24 -22.08 -23.72
N GLY A 330 20.99 -22.53 -23.86
CA GLY A 330 20.38 -22.85 -25.15
C GLY A 330 20.08 -21.61 -26.01
N LYS A 331 20.23 -21.73 -27.34
CA LYS A 331 19.76 -20.73 -28.31
C LYS A 331 18.29 -20.38 -28.04
N ARG A 332 17.87 -19.13 -28.31
CA ARG A 332 16.46 -18.70 -28.25
C ARG A 332 15.61 -19.61 -29.14
N GLY A 333 15.05 -20.67 -28.59
CA GLY A 333 14.01 -21.45 -29.26
C GLY A 333 12.75 -20.59 -29.32
N GLN A 334 12.12 -20.52 -30.49
CA GLN A 334 10.73 -20.07 -30.56
C GLN A 334 9.88 -21.11 -29.84
N VAL A 335 9.07 -20.67 -28.88
CA VAL A 335 8.06 -21.52 -28.24
C VAL A 335 6.93 -21.66 -29.25
N GLU A 336 6.97 -22.70 -30.08
CA GLU A 336 5.96 -22.95 -31.13
C GLU A 336 4.76 -23.76 -30.62
N SER A 337 4.83 -24.37 -29.44
CA SER A 337 3.67 -25.12 -28.93
C SER A 337 2.63 -24.20 -28.31
N GLU A 338 1.40 -24.29 -28.83
CA GLU A 338 0.24 -23.72 -28.17
C GLU A 338 -0.03 -24.43 -26.84
N PRO A 339 -0.44 -23.71 -25.79
CA PRO A 339 -0.93 -24.32 -24.56
C PRO A 339 -2.08 -25.28 -24.86
N ASP A 340 -2.10 -26.41 -24.17
CA ASP A 340 -3.20 -27.37 -24.26
C ASP A 340 -4.49 -26.86 -23.57
N ALA A 341 -5.48 -27.74 -23.43
CA ALA A 341 -6.74 -27.44 -22.73
C ALA A 341 -6.54 -27.04 -21.26
N GLU A 342 -5.49 -27.54 -20.59
CA GLU A 342 -5.11 -27.19 -19.22
C GLU A 342 -4.31 -25.87 -19.16
N GLY A 343 -4.02 -25.26 -20.31
CA GLY A 343 -3.26 -24.02 -20.39
C GLY A 343 -1.76 -24.20 -20.20
N ILE A 344 -1.20 -25.41 -20.36
CA ILE A 344 0.23 -25.69 -20.19
C ILE A 344 0.83 -26.12 -21.53
N ALA A 345 1.89 -25.42 -21.95
CA ALA A 345 2.76 -25.82 -23.05
C ALA A 345 4.16 -26.14 -22.51
N VAL A 346 4.64 -27.36 -22.75
CA VAL A 346 6.02 -27.76 -22.48
C VAL A 346 6.71 -27.96 -23.82
N ALA A 347 7.82 -27.24 -24.04
CA ALA A 347 8.68 -27.34 -25.22
C ALA A 347 10.11 -27.66 -24.79
N GLU A 348 10.98 -27.99 -25.74
CA GLU A 348 12.36 -28.49 -25.53
C GLU A 348 13.19 -27.70 -24.51
N ASN A 349 12.96 -26.38 -24.40
CA ASN A 349 13.69 -25.51 -23.47
C ASN A 349 12.79 -24.54 -22.67
N THR A 350 11.46 -24.70 -22.72
CA THR A 350 10.55 -23.79 -22.01
C THR A 350 9.33 -24.48 -21.43
N VAL A 351 8.84 -23.97 -20.31
CA VAL A 351 7.49 -24.23 -19.80
C VAL A 351 6.70 -22.94 -19.91
N ARG A 352 5.54 -22.98 -20.55
CA ARG A 352 4.62 -21.84 -20.67
C ARG A 352 3.28 -22.19 -20.05
N VAL A 353 2.74 -21.25 -19.30
CA VAL A 353 1.44 -21.35 -18.63
C VAL A 353 0.57 -20.19 -19.11
N LYS A 354 -0.58 -20.49 -19.70
CA LYS A 354 -1.63 -19.53 -20.05
C LYS A 354 -2.63 -19.46 -18.91
N PHE A 355 -2.64 -18.35 -18.19
CA PHE A 355 -3.34 -18.23 -16.92
C PHE A 355 -4.85 -18.39 -17.04
N GLY A 356 -5.46 -17.83 -18.09
CA GLY A 356 -6.91 -17.90 -18.26
C GLY A 356 -7.44 -19.34 -18.39
N SER A 357 -6.66 -20.24 -19.00
CA SER A 357 -7.00 -21.66 -19.12
C SER A 357 -6.65 -22.43 -17.85
N PHE A 358 -5.45 -22.24 -17.32
CA PHE A 358 -4.98 -22.96 -16.12
C PHE A 358 -5.78 -22.64 -14.85
N PHE A 359 -6.24 -21.40 -14.69
CA PHE A 359 -7.04 -20.96 -13.54
C PHE A 359 -8.55 -20.87 -13.87
N ALA A 360 -9.03 -21.53 -14.93
CA ALA A 360 -10.43 -21.46 -15.33
C ALA A 360 -11.38 -21.97 -14.23
N GLU A 361 -11.06 -23.10 -13.60
CA GLU A 361 -11.87 -23.71 -12.53
C GLU A 361 -11.31 -23.44 -11.12
N ARG A 362 -10.36 -22.51 -11.02
CA ARG A 362 -9.68 -22.18 -9.76
C ARG A 362 -10.13 -20.84 -9.24
N SER A 363 -10.24 -20.76 -7.91
CA SER A 363 -10.47 -19.51 -7.21
C SER A 363 -9.48 -19.39 -6.05
N MET A 364 -8.93 -18.19 -5.91
CA MET A 364 -8.05 -17.83 -4.81
C MET A 364 -8.76 -16.78 -3.98
N SER A 365 -8.85 -17.03 -2.67
CA SER A 365 -9.44 -16.10 -1.72
C SER A 365 -8.48 -15.85 -0.57
N ILE A 366 -8.50 -14.62 -0.08
CA ILE A 366 -7.82 -14.23 1.14
C ILE A 366 -8.90 -14.04 2.20
N PHE A 367 -8.73 -14.66 3.35
CA PHE A 367 -9.56 -14.40 4.52
C PHE A 367 -8.73 -13.61 5.54
N VAL A 368 -9.35 -12.64 6.18
CA VAL A 368 -8.70 -11.88 7.25
C VAL A 368 -9.67 -11.68 8.41
N THR A 369 -9.19 -11.92 9.61
CA THR A 369 -9.86 -11.53 10.85
C THR A 369 -8.95 -10.56 11.59
N ALA A 370 -9.51 -9.43 12.02
CA ALA A 370 -8.81 -8.50 12.90
C ALA A 370 -9.44 -8.55 14.29
N THR A 371 -8.61 -8.64 15.32
CA THR A 371 -9.03 -8.65 16.73
C THR A 371 -8.20 -7.63 17.50
N LEU A 372 -8.76 -7.13 18.60
CA LEU A 372 -8.02 -6.30 19.54
C LEU A 372 -7.20 -7.23 20.43
N LEU A 373 -5.93 -6.91 20.62
CA LEU A 373 -5.13 -7.49 21.69
C LEU A 373 -5.41 -6.67 22.93
N ASP A 374 -6.17 -7.22 23.88
CA ASP A 374 -6.37 -6.57 25.17
C ASP A 374 -5.06 -6.62 25.95
N ASP A 375 -4.64 -5.48 26.53
CA ASP A 375 -3.39 -5.36 27.30
C ASP A 375 -3.40 -6.24 28.57
N ASP A 376 -4.56 -6.72 29.00
CA ASP A 376 -4.75 -7.51 30.22
C ASP A 376 -4.71 -9.04 30.03
N GLU A 377 -4.63 -9.55 28.79
CA GLU A 377 -4.47 -10.99 28.56
C GLU A 377 -2.99 -11.36 28.36
N GLU A 378 -2.28 -11.42 29.49
CA GLU A 378 -1.11 -12.29 29.62
C GLU A 378 -1.56 -13.72 29.26
N SER A 379 -1.18 -14.17 28.06
CA SER A 379 -1.19 -15.57 27.62
C SER A 379 -2.55 -16.25 27.36
N VAL A 380 -3.23 -15.89 26.27
CA VAL A 380 -4.07 -16.86 25.56
C VAL A 380 -3.30 -17.39 24.34
N THR A 381 -2.33 -18.27 24.61
CA THR A 381 -1.79 -19.21 23.59
C THR A 381 -2.76 -20.36 23.29
N GLY A 382 -4.07 -20.17 23.52
CA GLY A 382 -5.02 -21.25 23.74
C GLY A 382 -6.36 -21.14 23.01
N ALA A 383 -6.49 -20.32 21.96
CA ALA A 383 -7.74 -20.27 21.19
C ALA A 383 -7.51 -20.14 19.68
N VAL A 384 -7.04 -21.24 19.09
CA VAL A 384 -7.46 -21.66 17.74
C VAL A 384 -7.93 -23.11 17.86
N PRO A 385 -9.22 -23.44 17.61
CA PRO A 385 -9.73 -24.81 17.50
C PRO A 385 -9.29 -25.52 16.23
#